data_AF-A0A6G7Y6B1-F1
#
_entry.id   AF-A0A6G7Y6B1-F1
#
_cell.length_a   1.000
_cell.length_b   1.000
_cell.length_c   1.000
_cell.angle_alpha   90.00
_cell.angle_beta   90.00
_cell.angle_gamma   90.00
#
_symmetry.space_group_name_H-M   'P 1'
#
loop_
_entity.id
_entity.type
_entity.pdbx_description
1 polymer ?
#
loop_
_entity_poly.entity_id
_entity_poly.type
_entity_poly.pdbx_seq_one_letter_code
_entity_poly.pdbx_strand_id
1 'polypeptide(L)'
;MIDQEDLHRIDRRIGWIMSLGGAVLLLGQAPFFLVARADYPMWWHVGVGLLAATVLFLAGAGWALSHRVLAVCWRAAPTVGMILMLTSFLGYRGPQDPQQLPWILAFDATLSAYLMLWLTPWVAAAGTLVIAVLVPVSALLFTGGIPQVVLAAMPVHMSNIGFIALFVGIRAQMIATRSAARAAAQGQARQTTARVEAEHREHVSRMLHDEVLSVLTAALRTRGAPSQELRGSAEGALALLAAPWRVPPQEARTAGPRSHG
;
A
#
# COMPACT_ATOMS: atom_id res chain seq x y z
N MET A 1 3.56 0.50 -14.27
CA MET A 1 3.79 -0.68 -13.42
C MET A 1 4.11 -0.20 -12.03
N ILE A 2 3.43 -0.68 -10.98
CA ILE A 2 3.73 -0.30 -9.59
C ILE A 2 4.91 -1.16 -9.13
N ASP A 3 5.90 -0.54 -8.50
CA ASP A 3 7.07 -1.25 -8.01
C ASP A 3 6.67 -2.19 -6.87
N GLN A 4 7.31 -3.36 -6.78
CA GLN A 4 7.00 -4.34 -5.74
C GLN A 4 7.18 -3.76 -4.32
N GLU A 5 8.15 -2.86 -4.13
CA GLU A 5 8.35 -2.17 -2.86
C GLU A 5 7.14 -1.33 -2.44
N ASP A 6 6.46 -0.71 -3.41
CA ASP A 6 5.29 0.12 -3.14
C ASP A 6 4.09 -0.73 -2.74
N LEU A 7 3.92 -1.87 -3.38
CA LEU A 7 2.93 -2.87 -2.98
C LEU A 7 3.21 -3.38 -1.55
N HIS A 8 4.46 -3.74 -1.23
CA HIS A 8 4.83 -4.17 0.12
C HIS A 8 4.53 -3.10 1.20
N ARG A 9 4.73 -1.81 0.87
CA ARG A 9 4.39 -0.70 1.78
C ARG A 9 2.88 -0.54 1.98
N ILE A 10 2.10 -0.67 0.90
CA ILE A 10 0.62 -0.64 0.98
C ILE A 10 0.11 -1.81 1.82
N ASP A 11 0.55 -3.03 1.49
CA ASP A 11 0.11 -4.25 2.18
C ASP A 11 0.52 -4.24 3.66
N ARG A 12 1.70 -3.71 4.00
CA ARG A 12 2.11 -3.48 5.40
C ARG A 12 1.15 -2.55 6.13
N ARG A 13 0.79 -1.41 5.53
CA ARG A 13 -0.10 -0.43 6.16
C ARG A 13 -1.50 -1.00 6.34
N ILE A 14 -2.02 -1.70 5.35
CA ILE A 14 -3.33 -2.37 5.42
C ILE A 14 -3.30 -3.46 6.50
N GLY A 15 -2.32 -4.35 6.47
CA GLY A 15 -2.18 -5.41 7.46
C GLY A 15 -2.02 -4.88 8.89
N TRP A 16 -1.33 -3.75 9.07
CA TRP A 16 -1.25 -3.08 10.37
C TRP A 16 -2.60 -2.51 10.83
N ILE A 17 -3.37 -1.85 9.95
CA ILE A 17 -4.73 -1.37 10.27
C ILE A 17 -5.65 -2.54 10.64
N MET A 18 -5.59 -3.65 9.90
CA MET A 18 -6.34 -4.88 10.21
C MET A 18 -5.95 -5.42 11.60
N SER A 19 -4.66 -5.48 11.90
CA SER A 19 -4.15 -5.96 13.20
C SER A 19 -4.60 -5.06 14.34
N LEU A 20 -4.59 -3.74 14.14
CA LEU A 20 -5.05 -2.76 15.12
C LEU A 20 -6.56 -2.89 15.39
N GLY A 21 -7.37 -3.02 14.32
CA GLY A 21 -8.80 -3.29 14.45
C GLY A 21 -9.07 -4.60 15.20
N GLY A 22 -8.32 -5.67 14.88
CA GLY A 22 -8.38 -6.93 15.60
C GLY A 22 -8.00 -6.81 17.07
N ALA A 23 -6.94 -6.06 17.39
CA ALA A 23 -6.54 -5.80 18.77
C ALA A 23 -7.65 -5.09 19.56
N VAL A 24 -8.30 -4.08 18.97
CA VAL A 24 -9.43 -3.37 19.61
C VAL A 24 -10.61 -4.32 19.86
N LEU A 25 -10.98 -5.14 18.88
CA LEU A 25 -12.05 -6.14 19.03
C LEU A 25 -11.71 -7.16 20.13
N LEU A 26 -10.47 -7.63 20.18
CA LEU A 26 -10.01 -8.57 21.21
C LEU A 26 -10.06 -7.98 22.61
N LEU A 27 -9.60 -6.73 22.78
CA LEU A 27 -9.66 -6.05 24.06
C LEU A 27 -11.12 -5.82 24.51
N GLY A 28 -12.01 -5.49 23.58
CA GLY A 28 -13.44 -5.34 23.87
C GLY A 28 -14.12 -6.64 24.30
N GLN A 29 -13.59 -7.80 23.86
CA GLN A 29 -14.14 -9.13 24.17
C GLN A 29 -13.45 -9.81 25.37
N ALA A 30 -12.44 -9.16 25.97
CA ALA A 30 -11.66 -9.73 27.08
C ALA A 30 -12.49 -10.19 28.30
N PRO A 31 -13.60 -9.54 28.70
CA PRO A 31 -14.41 -10.03 29.82
C PRO A 31 -15.00 -11.43 29.59
N PHE A 32 -15.39 -11.75 28.35
CA PHE A 32 -15.97 -13.05 28.00
C PHE A 32 -14.93 -14.18 28.07
N PHE A 33 -13.64 -13.87 27.85
CA PHE A 33 -12.56 -14.84 28.01
C PHE A 33 -12.46 -15.39 29.43
N LEU A 34 -12.65 -14.54 30.43
CA LEU A 34 -12.56 -14.95 31.84
C LEU A 34 -13.69 -15.91 32.22
N VAL A 35 -14.88 -15.71 31.66
CA VAL A 35 -16.06 -16.53 31.91
C VAL A 35 -15.93 -17.90 31.24
N ALA A 36 -15.51 -17.93 29.97
CA ALA A 36 -15.38 -19.18 29.19
C ALA A 36 -14.15 -20.04 29.58
N ARG A 37 -13.29 -19.58 30.50
CA ARG A 37 -12.04 -20.26 30.83
C ARG A 37 -12.26 -21.67 31.40
N ALA A 38 -13.31 -21.87 32.18
CA ALA A 38 -13.59 -23.15 32.85
C ALA A 38 -14.04 -24.24 31.87
N ASP A 39 -14.62 -23.86 30.73
CA ASP A 39 -15.27 -24.81 29.80
C ASP A 39 -14.31 -25.43 28.79
N TYR A 40 -13.04 -25.03 28.77
CA TYR A 40 -12.06 -25.50 27.78
C TYR A 40 -10.75 -25.95 28.44
N PRO A 41 -10.07 -26.98 27.89
CA PRO A 41 -8.78 -27.44 28.37
C PRO A 41 -7.66 -26.44 28.09
N MET A 42 -6.59 -26.53 28.86
CA MET A 42 -5.44 -25.62 28.78
C MET A 42 -4.79 -25.58 27.39
N TRP A 43 -4.68 -26.70 26.67
CA TRP A 43 -4.06 -26.72 25.35
C TRP A 43 -4.81 -25.82 24.34
N TRP A 44 -6.14 -25.76 24.44
CA TRP A 44 -6.94 -24.94 23.55
C TRP A 44 -6.76 -23.46 23.89
N HIS A 45 -6.76 -23.11 25.18
CA HIS A 45 -6.44 -21.75 25.65
C HIS A 45 -5.03 -21.29 25.24
N VAL A 46 -4.03 -22.17 25.29
CA VAL A 46 -2.67 -21.86 24.80
C VAL A 46 -2.71 -21.52 23.32
N GLY A 47 -3.44 -22.29 22.51
CA GLY A 47 -3.58 -22.04 21.07
C GLY A 47 -4.22 -20.69 20.77
N VAL A 48 -5.36 -20.39 21.39
CA VAL A 48 -6.02 -19.10 21.17
C VAL A 48 -5.22 -17.94 21.78
N GLY A 49 -4.54 -18.15 22.92
CA GLY A 49 -3.64 -17.18 23.52
C GLY A 49 -2.45 -16.84 22.62
N LEU A 50 -1.87 -17.83 21.95
CA LEU A 50 -0.82 -17.61 20.94
C LEU A 50 -1.35 -16.82 19.74
N LEU A 51 -2.58 -17.09 19.31
CA LEU A 51 -3.23 -16.33 18.24
C LEU A 51 -3.47 -14.87 18.66
N ALA A 52 -3.96 -14.64 19.88
CA ALA A 52 -4.12 -13.31 20.48
C ALA A 52 -2.78 -12.56 20.54
N ALA A 53 -1.75 -13.20 21.07
CA ALA A 53 -0.41 -12.64 21.15
C ALA A 53 0.13 -12.28 19.76
N THR A 54 -0.13 -13.12 18.75
CA THR A 54 0.27 -12.84 17.36
C THR A 54 -0.43 -11.60 16.81
N VAL A 55 -1.75 -11.46 17.00
CA VAL A 55 -2.50 -10.27 16.54
C VAL A 55 -2.01 -9.01 17.26
N LEU A 56 -1.85 -9.06 18.58
CA LEU A 56 -1.33 -7.94 19.37
C LEU A 56 0.11 -7.57 18.99
N PHE A 57 0.96 -8.57 18.75
CA PHE A 57 2.32 -8.36 18.28
C PHE A 57 2.35 -7.68 16.90
N LEU A 58 1.51 -8.12 15.95
CA LEU A 58 1.39 -7.48 14.64
C LEU A 58 0.86 -6.03 14.75
N ALA A 59 -0.05 -5.76 15.69
CA ALA A 59 -0.56 -4.42 15.95
C ALA A 59 0.52 -3.49 16.53
N GLY A 60 1.32 -3.96 17.50
CA GLY A 60 2.36 -3.17 18.15
C GLY A 60 3.65 -3.03 17.34
N ALA A 61 4.11 -4.12 16.71
CA ALA A 61 5.41 -4.20 16.05
C ALA A 61 5.33 -4.20 14.51
N GLY A 62 4.13 -4.14 13.92
CA GLY A 62 3.93 -4.29 12.47
C GLY A 62 4.77 -3.36 11.58
N TRP A 63 5.14 -2.19 12.10
CA TRP A 63 5.99 -1.23 11.38
C TRP A 63 7.47 -1.61 11.33
N ALA A 64 7.99 -2.22 12.39
CA ALA A 64 9.41 -2.56 12.53
C ALA A 64 9.79 -3.89 11.86
N LEU A 65 8.81 -4.77 11.61
CA LEU A 65 9.05 -6.11 11.08
C LEU A 65 9.43 -6.11 9.59
N SER A 66 10.20 -7.12 9.18
CA SER A 66 10.46 -7.37 7.76
C SER A 66 9.19 -7.88 7.08
N HIS A 67 9.04 -7.63 5.78
CA HIS A 67 7.85 -8.06 5.03
C HIS A 67 7.69 -9.59 5.03
N ARG A 68 8.80 -10.35 5.05
CA ARG A 68 8.77 -11.82 5.12
C ARG A 68 8.12 -12.31 6.42
N VAL A 69 8.50 -11.73 7.56
CA VAL A 69 7.93 -12.09 8.87
C VAL A 69 6.44 -11.75 8.89
N LEU A 70 6.06 -10.55 8.42
CA LEU A 70 4.66 -10.15 8.30
C LEU A 70 3.87 -11.15 7.45
N ALA A 71 4.35 -11.50 6.26
CA ALA A 71 3.68 -12.44 5.37
C ALA A 71 3.50 -13.84 6.00
N VAL A 72 4.49 -14.32 6.77
CA VAL A 72 4.38 -15.59 7.50
C VAL A 72 3.34 -15.49 8.60
N CYS A 73 3.38 -14.44 9.43
CA CYS A 73 2.41 -14.26 10.51
C CYS A 73 0.98 -14.08 9.98
N TRP A 74 0.82 -13.30 8.91
CA TRP A 74 -0.44 -13.12 8.22
C TRP A 74 -1.00 -14.47 7.82
N ARG A 75 -0.21 -15.35 7.16
CA ARG A 75 -0.66 -16.70 6.75
C ARG A 75 -0.94 -17.64 7.91
N ALA A 76 -0.04 -17.67 8.89
CA ALA A 76 -0.15 -18.56 10.02
C ALA A 76 -1.38 -18.28 10.87
N ALA A 77 -1.75 -17.00 11.05
CA ALA A 77 -2.85 -16.60 11.92
C ALA A 77 -4.21 -17.25 11.56
N PRO A 78 -4.77 -17.12 10.35
CA PRO A 78 -6.01 -17.81 10.01
C PRO A 78 -5.84 -19.30 9.83
N THR A 79 -4.66 -19.84 9.48
CA THR A 79 -4.48 -21.30 9.49
C THR A 79 -4.66 -21.85 10.89
N VAL A 80 -4.00 -21.25 11.89
CA VAL A 80 -4.16 -21.60 13.30
C VAL A 80 -5.59 -21.33 13.77
N GLY A 81 -6.16 -20.19 13.40
CA GLY A 81 -7.53 -19.82 13.73
C GLY A 81 -8.57 -20.81 13.18
N MET A 82 -8.43 -21.25 11.94
CA MET A 82 -9.29 -22.26 11.33
C MET A 82 -9.21 -23.60 12.08
N ILE A 83 -8.01 -24.04 12.46
CA ILE A 83 -7.82 -25.25 13.27
C ILE A 83 -8.50 -25.10 14.62
N LEU A 84 -8.36 -23.95 15.29
CA LEU A 84 -8.98 -23.67 16.59
C LEU A 84 -10.50 -23.59 16.50
N MET A 85 -11.05 -23.04 15.42
CA MET A 85 -12.49 -22.99 15.16
C MET A 85 -13.05 -24.39 14.89
N LEU A 86 -12.36 -25.19 14.07
CA LEU A 86 -12.75 -26.58 13.78
C LEU A 86 -12.65 -27.49 15.02
N THR A 87 -11.74 -27.20 15.94
CA THR A 87 -11.55 -27.95 17.20
C THR A 87 -12.26 -27.31 18.40
N SER A 88 -13.09 -26.28 18.19
CA SER A 88 -13.76 -25.57 19.28
C SER A 88 -14.65 -26.50 20.12
N PHE A 89 -15.53 -27.29 19.49
CA PHE A 89 -16.40 -28.22 20.21
C PHE A 89 -15.73 -29.55 20.59
N LEU A 90 -14.56 -29.86 20.01
CA LEU A 90 -13.71 -30.95 20.50
C LEU A 90 -13.10 -30.62 21.87
N GLY A 91 -12.72 -29.36 22.06
CA GLY A 91 -12.17 -28.87 23.33
C GLY A 91 -13.25 -28.56 24.38
N TYR A 92 -14.51 -28.42 23.99
CA TYR A 92 -15.55 -27.97 24.89
C TYR A 92 -15.93 -29.03 25.94
N ARG A 93 -15.91 -28.65 27.21
CA ARG A 93 -16.22 -29.48 28.40
C ARG A 93 -17.37 -28.92 29.24
N GLY A 94 -17.99 -27.85 28.77
CA GLY A 94 -19.10 -27.19 29.46
C GLY A 94 -20.43 -27.96 29.34
N PRO A 95 -21.55 -27.34 29.74
CA PRO A 95 -22.90 -27.91 29.62
C PRO A 95 -23.25 -28.30 28.19
N GLN A 96 -24.08 -29.34 28.02
CA GLN A 96 -24.48 -29.88 26.71
C GLN A 96 -25.12 -28.84 25.77
N ASP A 97 -25.81 -27.84 26.32
CA ASP A 97 -26.33 -26.70 25.57
C ASP A 97 -25.53 -25.44 25.94
N PRO A 98 -24.55 -25.03 25.10
CA PRO A 98 -23.75 -23.85 25.37
C PRO A 98 -24.62 -22.60 25.29
N GLN A 99 -24.61 -21.81 26.37
CA GLN A 99 -25.24 -20.49 26.36
C GLN A 99 -24.32 -19.39 25.82
N GLN A 100 -23.04 -19.72 25.55
CA GLN A 100 -22.02 -18.78 25.13
C GLN A 100 -21.34 -19.28 23.85
N LEU A 101 -20.97 -18.33 23.00
CA LEU A 101 -20.21 -18.61 21.79
C LEU A 101 -18.77 -19.01 22.12
N PRO A 102 -18.16 -19.93 21.36
CA PRO A 102 -16.72 -20.15 21.42
C PRO A 102 -15.99 -18.84 21.16
N TRP A 103 -15.24 -18.36 22.14
CA TRP A 103 -14.64 -17.02 22.08
C TRP A 103 -13.61 -16.84 20.95
N ILE A 104 -13.13 -17.93 20.33
CA ILE A 104 -12.36 -17.89 19.08
C ILE A 104 -13.10 -17.14 17.96
N LEU A 105 -14.44 -17.09 18.00
CA LEU A 105 -15.24 -16.31 17.06
C LEU A 105 -14.98 -14.79 17.14
N ALA A 106 -14.42 -14.28 18.24
CA ALA A 106 -13.98 -12.89 18.33
C ALA A 106 -12.88 -12.54 17.31
N PHE A 107 -12.13 -13.53 16.84
CA PHE A 107 -11.07 -13.35 15.86
C PHE A 107 -11.57 -13.37 14.42
N ASP A 108 -12.80 -13.82 14.17
CA ASP A 108 -13.30 -14.14 12.84
C ASP A 108 -13.10 -13.01 11.83
N ALA A 109 -13.50 -11.78 12.17
CA ALA A 109 -13.31 -10.62 11.31
C ALA A 109 -11.82 -10.35 10.99
N THR A 110 -10.93 -10.54 11.97
CA THR A 110 -9.49 -10.31 11.81
C THR A 110 -8.84 -11.39 10.94
N LEU A 111 -9.18 -12.65 11.18
CA LEU A 111 -8.67 -13.79 10.41
C LEU A 111 -9.13 -13.72 8.96
N SER A 112 -10.41 -13.38 8.76
CA SER A 112 -10.98 -13.14 7.44
C SER A 112 -10.26 -12.00 6.73
N ALA A 113 -10.02 -10.86 7.39
CA ALA A 113 -9.28 -9.75 6.82
C ALA A 113 -7.85 -10.13 6.38
N TYR A 114 -7.15 -10.96 7.15
CA TYR A 114 -5.80 -11.43 6.78
C TYR A 114 -5.77 -12.28 5.51
N LEU A 115 -6.82 -13.06 5.21
CA LEU A 115 -6.90 -13.85 3.97
C LEU A 115 -6.67 -12.98 2.72
N MET A 116 -7.16 -11.73 2.75
CA MET A 116 -7.03 -10.77 1.65
C MET A 116 -5.56 -10.39 1.35
N LEU A 117 -4.64 -10.55 2.31
CA LEU A 117 -3.24 -10.16 2.14
C LEU A 117 -2.42 -11.12 1.28
N TRP A 118 -2.88 -12.36 1.07
CA TRP A 118 -2.21 -13.31 0.16
C TRP A 118 -3.13 -14.07 -0.79
N LEU A 119 -4.45 -13.94 -0.67
CA LEU A 119 -5.41 -14.53 -1.58
C LEU A 119 -5.98 -13.48 -2.53
N THR A 120 -6.50 -13.92 -3.67
CA THR A 120 -7.29 -13.06 -4.54
C THR A 120 -8.62 -12.69 -3.84
N PRO A 121 -9.25 -11.55 -4.18
CA PRO A 121 -10.46 -11.09 -3.50
C PRO A 121 -11.57 -12.15 -3.42
N TRP A 122 -11.79 -12.88 -4.52
CA TRP A 122 -12.81 -13.93 -4.59
C TRP A 122 -12.47 -15.14 -3.71
N VAL A 123 -11.20 -15.54 -3.65
CA VAL A 123 -10.75 -16.66 -2.82
C VAL A 123 -10.78 -16.25 -1.33
N ALA A 124 -10.44 -15.00 -1.00
CA ALA A 124 -10.56 -14.47 0.35
C ALA A 124 -12.03 -14.41 0.82
N ALA A 125 -12.95 -14.01 -0.07
CA ALA A 125 -14.38 -14.00 0.21
C ALA A 125 -14.93 -15.42 0.44
N ALA A 126 -14.57 -16.38 -0.42
CA ALA A 126 -14.93 -17.79 -0.23
C ALA A 126 -14.33 -18.35 1.08
N GLY A 127 -13.06 -18.04 1.37
CA GLY A 127 -12.40 -18.43 2.61
C GLY A 127 -13.08 -17.85 3.85
N THR A 128 -13.57 -16.62 3.79
CA THR A 128 -14.35 -15.99 4.88
C THR A 128 -15.64 -16.75 5.16
N LEU A 129 -16.36 -17.18 4.10
CA LEU A 129 -17.55 -18.02 4.27
C LEU A 129 -17.20 -19.39 4.87
N VAL A 130 -16.07 -19.98 4.46
CA VAL A 130 -15.57 -21.22 5.06
C VAL A 130 -15.28 -21.01 6.55
N ILE A 131 -14.56 -19.95 6.93
CA ILE A 131 -14.27 -19.64 8.34
C ILE A 131 -15.57 -19.52 9.14
N ALA A 132 -16.57 -18.79 8.63
CA ALA A 132 -17.84 -18.58 9.32
C ALA A 132 -18.57 -19.90 9.64
N VAL A 133 -18.46 -20.93 8.78
CA VAL A 133 -19.13 -22.22 9.01
C VAL A 133 -18.31 -23.23 9.83
N LEU A 134 -17.03 -22.96 10.13
CA LEU A 134 -16.18 -23.92 10.85
C LEU A 134 -16.67 -24.24 12.25
N VAL A 135 -17.17 -23.24 12.99
CA VAL A 135 -17.69 -23.46 14.35
C VAL A 135 -18.99 -24.28 14.34
N PRO A 136 -20.01 -23.98 13.51
CA PRO A 136 -21.17 -24.85 13.32
C PRO A 136 -20.80 -26.28 12.91
N VAL A 137 -19.84 -26.44 12.01
CA VAL A 137 -19.35 -27.76 11.59
C VAL A 137 -18.69 -28.49 12.76
N SER A 138 -17.86 -27.79 13.55
CA SER A 138 -17.27 -28.35 14.78
C SER A 138 -18.36 -28.85 15.74
N ALA A 139 -19.38 -28.02 15.99
CA ALA A 139 -20.52 -28.41 16.84
C ALA A 139 -21.22 -29.66 16.29
N LEU A 140 -21.59 -29.66 15.02
CA LEU A 140 -22.25 -30.81 14.40
C LEU A 140 -21.44 -32.10 14.53
N LEU A 141 -20.12 -32.03 14.33
CA LEU A 141 -19.23 -33.19 14.39
C LEU A 141 -19.03 -33.75 15.79
N PHE A 142 -18.94 -32.89 16.83
CA PHE A 142 -18.58 -33.32 18.18
C PHE A 142 -19.76 -33.38 19.17
N THR A 143 -20.81 -32.59 18.96
CA THR A 143 -22.01 -32.58 19.81
C THR A 143 -23.26 -33.16 19.12
N GLY A 144 -23.18 -33.49 17.83
CA GLY A 144 -24.30 -34.09 17.07
C GLY A 144 -25.40 -33.13 16.67
N GLY A 145 -25.24 -31.83 16.94
CA GLY A 145 -26.20 -30.77 16.62
C GLY A 145 -25.56 -29.40 16.76
N ILE A 146 -26.17 -28.38 16.14
CA ILE A 146 -25.67 -27.00 16.18
C ILE A 146 -26.43 -26.24 17.28
N PRO A 147 -25.76 -25.74 18.32
CA PRO A 147 -26.39 -24.94 19.38
C PRO A 147 -27.10 -23.71 18.81
N GLN A 148 -28.25 -23.36 19.40
CA GLN A 148 -29.05 -22.22 18.94
C GLN A 148 -28.29 -20.90 19.02
N VAL A 149 -27.42 -20.73 20.02
CA VAL A 149 -26.56 -19.54 20.16
C VAL A 149 -25.60 -19.39 18.97
N VAL A 150 -25.07 -20.50 18.46
CA VAL A 150 -24.17 -20.51 17.29
C VAL A 150 -24.96 -20.15 16.03
N LEU A 151 -26.14 -20.75 15.84
CA LEU A 151 -27.02 -20.43 14.71
C LEU A 151 -27.43 -18.95 14.69
N ALA A 152 -27.78 -18.39 15.84
CA ALA A 152 -28.18 -17.00 15.96
C ALA A 152 -27.03 -16.02 15.63
N ALA A 153 -25.78 -16.43 15.86
CA ALA A 153 -24.59 -15.62 15.57
C ALA A 153 -24.14 -15.69 14.10
N MET A 154 -24.52 -16.75 13.36
CA MET A 154 -24.07 -16.98 11.99
C MET A 154 -24.27 -15.79 11.03
N PRO A 155 -25.42 -15.07 11.02
CA PRO A 155 -25.59 -13.92 10.14
C PRO A 155 -24.52 -12.84 10.35
N VAL A 156 -24.12 -12.60 11.59
CA VAL A 156 -23.07 -11.63 11.94
C VAL A 156 -21.73 -12.10 11.38
N HIS A 157 -21.38 -13.38 11.56
CA HIS A 157 -20.13 -13.94 11.04
C HIS A 157 -20.07 -13.98 9.52
N MET A 158 -21.18 -14.31 8.84
CA MET A 158 -21.28 -14.26 7.39
C MET A 158 -21.15 -12.82 6.85
N SER A 159 -21.59 -11.82 7.62
CA SER A 159 -21.44 -10.41 7.25
C SER A 159 -19.98 -9.94 7.16
N ASN A 160 -19.02 -10.72 7.69
CA ASN A 160 -17.59 -10.40 7.61
C ASN A 160 -17.06 -10.33 6.17
N ILE A 161 -17.78 -10.87 5.18
CA ILE A 161 -17.49 -10.64 3.76
C ILE A 161 -17.48 -9.14 3.40
N GLY A 162 -18.24 -8.31 4.11
CA GLY A 162 -18.24 -6.86 3.98
C GLY A 162 -16.89 -6.24 4.34
N PHE A 163 -16.16 -6.78 5.33
CA PHE A 163 -14.80 -6.34 5.64
C PHE A 163 -13.84 -6.64 4.50
N ILE A 164 -13.97 -7.80 3.84
CA ILE A 164 -13.16 -8.12 2.65
C ILE A 164 -13.40 -7.09 1.55
N ALA A 165 -14.66 -6.81 1.23
CA ALA A 165 -15.00 -5.80 0.23
C ALA A 165 -14.43 -4.42 0.57
N LEU A 166 -14.53 -4.00 1.84
CA LEU A 166 -13.98 -2.74 2.34
C LEU A 166 -12.47 -2.67 2.14
N PHE A 167 -11.72 -3.67 2.59
CA PHE A 167 -10.26 -3.67 2.50
C PHE A 167 -9.76 -3.81 1.05
N VAL A 168 -10.48 -4.57 0.21
CA VAL A 168 -10.22 -4.62 -1.24
C VAL A 168 -10.40 -3.24 -1.86
N GLY A 169 -11.48 -2.53 -1.52
CA GLY A 169 -11.71 -1.16 -1.97
C GLY A 169 -10.61 -0.20 -1.51
N ILE A 170 -10.21 -0.25 -0.24
CA ILE A 170 -9.12 0.57 0.31
C ILE A 170 -7.80 0.29 -0.43
N ARG A 171 -7.46 -0.98 -0.66
CA ARG A 171 -6.23 -1.35 -1.39
C ARG A 171 -6.25 -0.83 -2.81
N ALA A 172 -7.35 -1.00 -3.53
CA ALA A 172 -7.52 -0.51 -4.89
C ALA A 172 -7.39 1.03 -4.95
N GLN A 173 -8.02 1.74 -4.00
CA GLN A 173 -7.94 3.19 -3.91
C GLN A 173 -6.51 3.66 -3.63
N MET A 174 -5.79 3.04 -2.69
CA MET A 174 -4.39 3.40 -2.38
C MET A 174 -3.46 3.19 -3.59
N ILE A 175 -3.64 2.11 -4.33
CA ILE A 175 -2.92 1.82 -5.57
C ILE A 175 -3.22 2.91 -6.62
N ALA A 176 -4.50 3.22 -6.85
CA ALA A 176 -4.92 4.23 -7.79
C ALA A 176 -4.35 5.61 -7.46
N THR A 177 -4.47 6.06 -6.20
CA THR A 177 -3.93 7.35 -5.74
C THR A 177 -2.41 7.44 -5.94
N ARG A 178 -1.66 6.37 -5.65
CA ARG A 178 -0.20 6.36 -5.88
C ARG A 178 0.16 6.40 -7.35
N SER A 179 -0.55 5.64 -8.19
CA SER A 179 -0.31 5.69 -9.65
C SER A 179 -0.58 7.08 -10.22
N ALA A 180 -1.64 7.76 -9.77
CA ALA A 180 -1.96 9.12 -10.17
C ALA A 180 -0.90 10.12 -9.69
N ALA A 181 -0.44 10.00 -8.44
CA ALA A 181 0.61 10.85 -7.89
C ALA A 181 1.94 10.72 -8.67
N ARG A 182 2.32 9.50 -9.06
CA ARG A 182 3.52 9.26 -9.88
C ARG A 182 3.38 9.87 -11.28
N ALA A 183 2.22 9.70 -11.93
CA ALA A 183 1.95 10.27 -13.24
C ALA A 183 2.00 11.81 -13.19
N ALA A 184 1.43 12.42 -12.14
CA ALA A 184 1.49 13.86 -11.92
C ALA A 184 2.93 14.35 -11.70
N ALA A 185 3.73 13.67 -10.88
CA ALA A 185 5.13 14.02 -10.65
C ALA A 185 5.98 13.94 -11.94
N GLN A 186 5.76 12.92 -12.77
CA GLN A 186 6.42 12.81 -14.07
C GLN A 186 5.97 13.91 -15.04
N GLY A 187 4.67 14.25 -15.04
CA GLY A 187 4.14 15.36 -15.82
C GLY A 187 4.75 16.69 -15.41
N GLN A 188 4.88 16.95 -14.11
CA GLN A 188 5.50 18.16 -13.57
C GLN A 188 6.98 18.26 -13.96
N ALA A 189 7.75 17.18 -13.84
CA ALA A 189 9.15 17.17 -14.26
C ALA A 189 9.33 17.50 -15.76
N ARG A 190 8.44 16.96 -16.62
CA ARG A 190 8.44 17.27 -18.06
C ARG A 190 8.07 18.73 -18.32
N GLN A 191 7.07 19.26 -17.62
CA GLN A 191 6.67 20.66 -17.75
C GLN A 191 7.78 21.62 -17.30
N THR A 192 8.48 21.32 -16.20
CA THR A 192 9.62 22.12 -15.75
C THR A 192 10.73 22.12 -16.78
N THR A 193 11.05 20.95 -17.36
CA THR A 193 12.07 20.85 -18.42
C THR A 193 11.66 21.64 -19.67
N ALA A 194 10.41 21.50 -20.12
CA ALA A 194 9.89 22.22 -21.27
C ALA A 194 9.86 23.75 -21.05
N ARG A 195 9.56 24.21 -19.83
CA ARG A 195 9.61 25.64 -19.47
C ARG A 195 11.02 26.18 -19.51
N VAL A 196 12.00 25.47 -18.93
CA VAL A 196 13.41 25.87 -18.96
C VAL A 196 13.92 25.92 -20.40
N GLU A 197 13.55 24.96 -21.25
CA GLU A 197 13.91 25.00 -22.68
C GLU A 197 13.26 26.18 -23.41
N ALA A 198 11.99 26.49 -23.12
CA ALA A 198 11.30 27.62 -23.73
C ALA A 198 11.94 28.97 -23.32
N GLU A 199 12.22 29.16 -22.04
CA GLU A 199 12.91 30.35 -21.50
C GLU A 199 14.30 30.52 -22.13
N HIS A 200 15.05 29.42 -22.28
CA HIS A 200 16.36 29.46 -22.90
C HIS A 200 16.27 29.84 -24.39
N ARG A 201 15.32 29.28 -25.14
CA ARG A 201 15.09 29.65 -26.55
C ARG A 201 14.68 31.11 -26.70
N GLU A 202 13.83 31.61 -25.81
CA GLU A 202 13.42 33.02 -25.83
C GLU A 202 14.61 33.95 -25.53
N HIS A 203 15.43 33.61 -24.55
CA HIS A 203 16.64 34.38 -24.21
C HIS A 203 17.63 34.40 -25.38
N VAL A 204 17.90 33.26 -26.01
CA VAL A 204 18.76 33.16 -27.20
C VAL A 204 18.18 33.96 -28.36
N SER A 205 16.87 33.87 -28.61
CA SER A 205 16.21 34.66 -29.66
C SER A 205 16.35 36.16 -29.44
N ARG A 206 16.26 36.64 -28.19
CA ARG A 206 16.46 38.05 -27.85
C ARG A 206 17.90 38.49 -28.09
N MET A 207 18.89 37.72 -27.64
CA MET A 207 20.30 38.02 -27.88
C MET A 207 20.64 38.09 -29.38
N LEU A 208 20.14 37.14 -30.17
CA LEU A 208 20.35 37.14 -31.63
C LEU A 208 19.70 38.36 -32.30
N HIS A 209 18.49 38.74 -31.86
CA HIS A 209 17.80 39.91 -32.39
C HIS A 209 18.57 41.21 -32.11
N ASP A 210 19.02 41.40 -30.87
CA ASP A 210 19.78 42.58 -30.46
C ASP A 210 21.11 42.68 -31.22
N GLU A 211 21.80 41.56 -31.41
CA GLU A 211 23.06 41.52 -32.16
C GLU A 211 22.86 41.84 -33.65
N VAL A 212 21.84 41.24 -34.28
CA VAL A 212 21.49 41.54 -35.68
C VAL A 212 21.11 43.01 -35.85
N LEU A 213 20.31 43.57 -34.94
CA LEU A 213 19.96 44.99 -34.97
C LEU A 213 21.18 45.90 -34.76
N SER A 214 22.09 45.53 -33.85
CA SER A 214 23.35 46.25 -33.61
C SER A 214 24.21 46.30 -34.88
N VAL A 215 24.43 45.15 -35.52
CA VAL A 215 25.20 45.04 -36.78
C VAL A 215 24.55 45.83 -37.91
N LEU A 216 23.24 45.72 -38.10
CA LEU A 216 22.50 46.48 -39.12
C LEU A 216 22.57 47.99 -38.88
N THR A 217 22.43 48.42 -37.62
CA THR A 217 22.52 49.85 -37.24
C THR A 217 23.93 50.39 -37.46
N ALA A 218 24.97 49.62 -37.13
CA ALA A 218 26.35 49.96 -37.41
C ALA A 218 26.58 50.10 -38.93
N ALA A 219 26.10 49.13 -39.71
CA ALA A 219 26.19 49.15 -41.17
C ALA A 219 25.53 50.39 -41.79
N LEU A 220 24.33 50.76 -41.34
CA LEU A 220 23.59 51.95 -41.81
C LEU A 220 24.31 53.28 -41.53
N ARG A 221 25.15 53.35 -40.50
CA ARG A 221 25.88 54.58 -40.14
C ARG A 221 27.21 54.74 -40.89
N THR A 222 27.73 53.68 -41.49
CA THR A 222 28.95 53.73 -42.32
C THR A 222 28.64 54.38 -43.68
N ARG A 223 29.32 55.49 -44.01
CA ARG A 223 29.30 56.07 -45.37
C ARG A 223 30.51 55.55 -46.16
N GLY A 224 30.25 54.80 -47.24
CA GLY A 224 31.28 54.21 -48.11
C GLY A 224 31.26 52.67 -48.08
N ALA A 225 32.26 52.02 -48.69
CA ALA A 225 32.37 50.56 -48.65
C ALA A 225 32.54 50.07 -47.19
N PRO A 226 31.78 49.05 -46.75
CA PRO A 226 31.82 48.57 -45.37
C PRO A 226 33.23 48.09 -44.99
N SER A 227 33.70 48.46 -43.79
CA SER A 227 35.02 48.05 -43.30
C SER A 227 35.14 46.53 -43.18
N GLN A 228 36.37 46.01 -43.26
CA GLN A 228 36.60 44.56 -43.13
C GLN A 228 36.14 44.01 -41.78
N GLU A 229 36.25 44.79 -40.72
CA GLU A 229 35.79 44.41 -39.37
C GLU A 229 34.26 44.22 -39.33
N LEU A 230 33.50 45.09 -40.00
CA LEU A 230 32.04 45.00 -40.07
C LEU A 230 31.58 43.79 -40.90
N ARG A 231 32.32 43.47 -41.97
CA ARG A 231 32.13 42.23 -42.74
C ARG A 231 32.46 40.99 -41.91
N GLY A 232 33.56 40.99 -41.16
CA GLY A 232 33.94 39.89 -40.28
C GLY A 232 32.91 39.64 -39.17
N SER A 233 32.37 40.69 -38.56
CA SER A 233 31.29 40.54 -37.56
C SER A 233 29.99 40.03 -38.19
N ALA A 234 29.61 40.49 -39.38
CA ALA A 234 28.42 40.00 -40.08
C ALA A 234 28.56 38.53 -40.53
N GLU A 235 29.74 38.13 -41.02
CA GLU A 235 30.05 36.73 -41.34
C GLU A 235 30.05 35.85 -40.09
N GLY A 236 30.57 36.33 -38.96
CA GLY A 236 30.50 35.64 -37.68
C GLY A 236 29.06 35.43 -37.19
N ALA A 237 28.21 36.45 -37.29
CA ALA A 237 26.79 36.34 -36.96
C ALA A 237 26.03 35.37 -37.88
N LEU A 238 26.33 35.38 -39.19
CA LEU A 238 25.76 34.44 -40.16
C LEU A 238 26.23 33.00 -39.91
N ALA A 239 27.49 32.80 -39.51
CA ALA A 239 28.02 31.49 -39.15
C ALA A 239 27.35 30.91 -37.88
N LEU A 240 27.07 31.76 -36.89
CA LEU A 240 26.32 31.37 -35.70
C LEU A 240 24.86 30.97 -36.01
N LEU A 241 24.23 31.62 -36.98
CA LEU A 241 22.88 31.26 -37.45
C LEU A 241 22.85 29.99 -38.33
N ALA A 242 23.93 29.74 -39.07
CA ALA A 242 24.04 28.57 -39.94
C ALA A 242 24.43 27.28 -39.19
N ALA A 243 24.96 27.39 -37.97
CA ALA A 243 25.34 26.24 -37.17
C ALA A 243 24.08 25.47 -36.69
N PRO A 244 23.97 24.15 -36.95
CA PRO A 244 22.86 23.37 -36.47
C PRO A 244 22.85 23.37 -34.94
N TRP A 245 21.77 23.89 -34.36
CA TRP A 245 21.57 23.98 -32.92
C TRP A 245 21.66 22.57 -32.29
N ARG A 246 22.79 22.28 -31.65
CA ARG A 246 22.95 21.10 -30.80
C ARG A 246 22.83 21.57 -29.36
N VAL A 247 21.75 21.14 -28.71
CA VAL A 247 21.66 21.22 -27.24
C VAL A 247 22.89 20.47 -26.70
N PRO A 248 23.79 21.12 -25.94
CA PRO A 248 24.89 20.42 -25.31
C PRO A 248 24.29 19.26 -24.50
N PRO A 249 24.83 18.03 -24.61
CA PRO A 249 24.41 16.94 -23.74
C PRO A 249 24.51 17.47 -22.31
N GLN A 250 23.41 17.34 -21.56
CA GLN A 250 23.39 17.62 -20.14
C GLN A 250 24.34 16.61 -19.48
N GLU A 251 25.65 16.91 -19.48
CA GLU A 251 26.63 16.16 -18.71
C GLU A 251 26.31 16.41 -17.23
N ALA A 252 25.54 15.47 -16.68
CA ALA A 252 25.58 15.03 -15.29
C ALA A 252 25.79 16.14 -14.24
N ARG A 253 24.81 17.04 -14.06
CA ARG A 253 24.58 17.68 -12.76
C ARG A 253 23.97 16.72 -11.73
N THR A 254 24.48 15.48 -11.70
CA THR A 254 24.26 14.49 -10.65
C THR A 254 25.48 14.38 -9.73
N ALA A 255 26.14 15.50 -9.43
CA ALA A 255 26.98 15.60 -8.24
C ALA A 255 26.06 15.93 -7.06
N GLY A 256 25.47 14.89 -6.47
CA GLY A 256 24.70 15.00 -5.23
C GLY A 256 25.54 15.59 -4.09
N PRO A 257 24.93 16.32 -3.15
CA PRO A 257 25.65 16.87 -2.01
C PRO A 257 26.21 15.72 -1.15
N ARG A 258 27.54 15.69 -1.00
CA ARG A 258 28.21 14.87 0.01
C ARG A 258 27.78 15.39 1.37
N SER A 259 26.96 14.62 2.08
CA SER A 259 26.70 14.82 3.51
C SER A 259 27.97 14.51 4.30
N HIS A 260 28.62 15.54 4.81
CA HIS A 260 29.48 15.44 5.99
C HIS A 260 28.64 15.85 7.21
N GLY A 261 28.55 14.97 8.20
CA GLY A 261 27.82 15.17 9.45
C GLY A 261 27.15 13.90 9.93
#